data_AF-A0A7L4P6R2-F1
#
_entry.id   AF-A0A7L4P6R2-F1
#
_cell.length_a   1.000
_cell.length_b   1.000
_cell.length_c   1.000
_cell.angle_alpha   90.00
_cell.angle_beta   90.00
_cell.angle_gamma   90.00
#
_symmetry.space_group_name_H-M   'P 1'
#
loop_
_entity.id
_entity.type
_entity.pdbx_description
1 polymer ?
#
loop_
_entity_poly.entity_id
_entity_poly.type
_entity_poly.pdbx_seq_one_letter_code
_entity_poly.pdbx_strand_id
1 'polypeptide(L)' 'MNYQRIIRILVAFLVFLGIVLIFNLFADFIGEKSPTGPVKIFSWLCGSIIAFKIFETMNKDDEEKSGE' A
#
# COMPACT_ATOMS: atom_id res chain seq x y z
N MET A 1 11.31 8.90 -19.69
CA MET A 1 10.68 8.24 -18.54
C MET A 1 9.64 9.19 -17.97
N ASN A 2 8.40 8.75 -17.79
CA ASN A 2 7.30 9.62 -17.41
C ASN A 2 7.31 9.84 -15.89
N TYR A 3 7.83 10.98 -15.43
CA TYR A 3 8.08 11.27 -14.01
C TYR A 3 6.83 11.10 -13.14
N GLN A 4 5.66 11.44 -13.67
CA GLN A 4 4.38 11.26 -12.98
C GLN A 4 4.07 9.81 -12.63
N ARG A 5 4.43 8.86 -13.52
CA ARG A 5 4.23 7.43 -13.27
C ARG A 5 5.12 6.92 -12.14
N ILE A 6 6.35 7.43 -12.07
CA ILE A 6 7.30 7.09 -11.00
C ILE A 6 6.78 7.61 -9.65
N ILE A 7 6.30 8.85 -9.60
CA ILE A 7 5.76 9.45 -8.35
C ILE A 7 4.56 8.65 -7.84
N ARG A 8 3.67 8.18 -8.72
CA ARG A 8 2.51 7.39 -8.29
C ARG A 8 2.87 6.01 -7.75
N ILE A 9 3.81 5.34 -8.40
CA ILE A 9 4.36 4.08 -7.88
C ILE A 9 5.00 4.34 -6.50
N LEU A 10 5.71 5.46 -6.36
CA LEU A 10 6.32 5.85 -5.08
C LEU A 10 5.27 6.13 -4.00
N VAL A 11 4.18 6.82 -4.32
CA VAL A 11 3.07 7.09 -3.38
C VAL A 11 2.37 5.80 -2.98
N ALA A 12 2.05 4.92 -3.93
CA ALA A 12 1.45 3.62 -3.65
C ALA A 12 2.36 2.77 -2.74
N PHE A 13 3.68 2.80 -2.99
CA PHE A 13 4.67 2.14 -2.15
C PHE A 13 4.76 2.76 -0.74
N LEU A 14 4.71 4.08 -0.62
CA LEU A 14 4.68 4.79 0.67
C LEU A 14 3.45 4.42 1.49
N VAL A 15 2.28 4.35 0.86
CA VAL A 15 1.05 3.93 1.53
C VAL A 15 1.13 2.47 1.98
N PHE A 16 1.63 1.58 1.12
CA PHE A 16 1.90 0.18 1.49
C PHE A 16 2.80 0.10 2.75
N LEU A 17 3.91 0.84 2.73
CA LEU A 17 4.89 0.83 3.81
C LEU A 17 4.30 1.41 5.12
N GLY A 18 3.49 2.46 5.03
CA GLY A 18 2.74 3.02 6.15
C GLY A 18 1.79 2.00 6.79
N ILE A 19 1.03 1.26 5.98
CA ILE A 19 0.12 0.21 6.47
C ILE A 19 0.92 -0.89 7.16
N VAL A 20 1.99 -1.39 6.54
CA VAL A 20 2.84 -2.43 7.14
C VAL A 20 3.40 -1.98 8.48
N LEU A 21 3.87 -0.73 8.59
CA LEU A 21 4.37 -0.18 9.86
C LEU A 21 3.29 -0.11 10.95
N ILE A 22 2.10 0.38 10.62
CA ILE A 22 0.98 0.47 11.58
C ILE A 22 0.61 -0.92 12.10
N PHE A 23 0.48 -1.89 11.21
CA PHE A 23 0.17 -3.26 11.62
C PHE A 23 1.30 -3.93 12.38
N ASN A 24 2.57 -3.61 12.09
CA ASN A 24 3.71 -4.12 12.84
C ASN A 24 3.70 -3.56 14.27
N LEU A 25 3.36 -2.28 14.43
CA LEU A 25 3.12 -1.66 15.75
C LEU A 25 1.95 -2.33 16.49
N PHE A 26 0.86 -2.65 15.79
CA PHE A 26 -0.26 -3.39 16.37
C PHE A 26 0.13 -4.82 16.77
N ALA A 27 0.93 -5.51 15.97
CA ALA A 27 1.43 -6.85 16.29
C ALA A 27 2.30 -6.82 17.55
N ASP A 28 3.21 -5.83 17.67
CA ASP A 28 4.00 -5.63 18.88
C ASP A 28 3.12 -5.27 20.09
N PHE A 29 2.07 -4.47 19.91
CA PHE A 29 1.13 -4.12 20.98
C PHE A 29 0.33 -5.33 21.50
N ILE A 30 -0.02 -6.26 20.60
CA ILE A 30 -0.68 -7.54 20.93
C ILE A 30 0.31 -8.57 21.51
N GLY A 31 1.61 -8.28 21.50
CA GLY A 31 2.66 -9.17 21.99
C GLY A 31 3.07 -10.25 21.00
N GLU A 32 2.66 -10.12 19.74
CA GLU A 32 2.93 -11.07 18.67
C GLU A 32 4.36 -10.86 18.11
N LYS A 33 5.35 -11.38 18.85
CA LYS A 33 6.78 -11.32 18.46
C LYS A 33 7.14 -12.23 17.28
N SER A 34 6.22 -13.09 16.84
CA SER A 34 6.49 -14.04 15.77
C SER A 34 6.55 -13.33 14.40
N PRO A 35 7.59 -13.55 13.59
CA PRO A 35 7.69 -12.96 12.24
C PRO A 35 6.65 -13.53 11.26
N THR A 36 6.08 -14.69 11.55
CA THR A 36 5.00 -15.37 10.79
C THR A 36 3.65 -15.29 11.48
N GLY A 37 3.50 -14.37 12.42
CA GLY A 37 2.25 -14.17 13.12
C GLY A 37 1.10 -13.81 12.16
N PRO A 38 -0.15 -14.27 12.44
CA PRO A 38 -1.30 -13.97 11.60
C PRO A 38 -1.46 -12.47 11.33
N VAL A 39 -1.17 -11.60 12.29
CA VAL A 39 -1.32 -10.15 12.13
C VAL A 39 -0.37 -9.60 11.05
N LYS A 40 0.87 -10.11 10.98
CA LYS A 40 1.84 -9.71 9.94
C LYS A 40 1.45 -10.22 8.54
N ILE A 41 0.89 -11.42 8.46
CA ILE A 41 0.40 -11.98 7.18
C ILE A 41 -0.81 -11.18 6.68
N PHE A 42 -1.79 -10.92 7.56
CA PHE A 42 -2.96 -10.10 7.23
C PHE A 42 -2.58 -8.66 6.87
N SER A 43 -1.60 -8.09 7.56
CA SER A 43 -1.03 -6.78 7.23
C SER A 43 -0.51 -6.72 5.80
N TRP A 44 0.28 -7.72 5.40
CA TRP A 44 0.85 -7.79 4.05
C TRP A 44 -0.23 -7.96 2.98
N LEU A 45 -1.23 -8.81 3.25
CA LEU A 45 -2.37 -9.01 2.36
C LEU A 45 -3.19 -7.72 2.19
N CYS A 46 -3.57 -7.10 3.30
CA CYS A 46 -4.35 -5.84 3.31
C CYS A 46 -3.56 -4.69 2.68
N GLY A 47 -2.29 -4.54 3.03
CA GLY A 47 -1.40 -3.54 2.44
C GLY A 47 -1.32 -3.71 0.92
N SER A 48 -1.17 -4.93 0.42
CA SER A 48 -1.08 -5.20 -1.02
C SER A 48 -2.39 -4.87 -1.75
N ILE A 49 -3.54 -5.25 -1.17
CA ILE A 49 -4.87 -4.96 -1.75
C ILE A 49 -5.09 -3.44 -1.83
N ILE A 50 -4.76 -2.72 -0.76
CA ILE A 50 -4.95 -1.27 -0.69
C ILE A 50 -4.01 -0.56 -1.66
N ALA A 51 -2.73 -0.96 -1.71
CA ALA A 51 -1.77 -0.40 -2.66
C ALA A 51 -2.19 -0.63 -4.12
N PHE A 52 -2.70 -1.81 -4.44
CA PHE A 52 -3.21 -2.14 -5.77
C PHE A 52 -4.44 -1.29 -6.12
N LYS A 53 -5.38 -1.14 -5.18
CA LYS A 53 -6.59 -0.33 -5.38
C LYS A 53 -6.26 1.15 -5.58
N ILE A 54 -5.31 1.69 -4.81
CA ILE A 54 -4.83 3.07 -4.97
C ILE A 54 -4.16 3.25 -6.35
N PHE A 55 -3.33 2.30 -6.76
CA PHE A 55 -2.70 2.33 -8.08
C PHE A 55 -3.71 2.26 -9.21
N GLU A 56 -4.77 1.46 -9.07
CA GLU A 56 -5.86 1.37 -10.04
C GLU A 56 -6.67 2.67 -10.12
N THR A 57 -7.06 3.25 -8.97
CA THR A 57 -7.75 4.55 -8.92
C THR A 57 -6.90 5.64 -9.59
N MET A 58 -5.61 5.72 -9.26
CA MET A 58 -4.71 6.71 -9.85
C MET A 58 -4.45 6.53 -11.36
N ASN A 59 -4.63 5.33 -11.92
CA ASN A 59 -4.60 5.13 -13.38
C ASN A 59 -5.91 5.56 -14.02
N LYS A 60 -7.05 5.33 -13.36
CA LYS A 60 -8.38 5.72 -13.84
C LYS A 60 -8.55 7.24 -13.95
N ASP A 61 -8.09 7.98 -12.94
CA ASP A 61 -8.08 9.46 -12.95
C ASP A 61 -7.28 10.06 -14.12
N ASP A 62 -6.31 9.32 -14.67
CA ASP A 62 -5.47 9.75 -15.79
C ASP A 62 -6.11 9.53 -17.16
N GLU A 63 -6.87 8.44 -17.32
CA GLU A 63 -7.69 8.23 -18.51
C GLU A 63 -8.78 9.31 -18.60
N GLU A 64 -9.37 9.69 -17.47
CA GLU A 64 -10.43 10.70 -17.41
C GLU A 64 -9.90 12.11 -17.74
N LYS A 65 -8.66 12.45 -17.32
CA LYS A 65 -8.03 13.75 -17.63
C LYS A 65 -7.37 13.86 -19.01
N SER A 66 -7.10 12.75 -19.69
CA SER A 66 -6.52 12.76 -21.04
C SER A 66 -7.58 12.74 -22.15
N GLY A 67 -8.86 12.66 -21.80
CA GLY A 67 -10.00 12.60 -22.72
C GLY A 67 -10.80 13.90 -22.89
N GLU A 68 -10.42 15.00 -22.24
CA GLU A 68 -10.96 16.36 -22.46
C GLU A 68 -10.03 17.22 -23.34
#